data_AF-A0A660XZ71-F1
#
_entry.id   AF-A0A660XZ71-F1
#
_cell.length_a   1.000
_cell.length_b   1.000
_cell.length_c   1.000
_cell.angle_alpha   90.00
_cell.angle_beta   90.00
_cell.angle_gamma   90.00
#
_symmetry.space_group_name_H-M   'P 1'
#
loop_
_entity.id
_entity.type
_entity.pdbx_description
1 polymer ?
#
loop_
_entity_poly.entity_id
_entity_poly.type
_entity_poly.pdbx_seq_one_letter_code
_entity_poly.pdbx_strand_id
1 'polypeptide(L)'
;MTTVAVDSRCIKYLRMLGDEQEVARRAIQDYILRKAVEKIARITLEQAGLEAKYGMDLDTFRQRVTTDEDYLRQLNRKEPLWEEDLAHWIYLSEELKEWRRIEQELSGS
;
A
#
# COMPACT_ATOMS: atom_id res chain seq x y z
N MET A 1 23.27 -7.46 11.75
CA MET A 1 22.50 -6.95 12.91
C MET A 1 22.53 -5.44 12.86
N THR A 2 21.38 -4.80 13.07
CA THR A 2 21.24 -3.34 13.13
C THR A 2 20.79 -2.98 14.54
N THR A 3 21.41 -1.96 15.14
CA THR A 3 21.08 -1.52 16.51
C THR A 3 20.15 -0.32 16.46
N VAL A 4 19.06 -0.38 17.22
CA VAL A 4 18.13 0.74 17.41
C VAL A 4 18.18 1.17 18.87
N ALA A 5 18.33 2.47 19.11
CA ALA A 5 18.31 3.02 20.46
C ALA A 5 16.88 3.02 21.00
N VAL A 6 16.69 2.47 22.21
CA VAL A 6 15.39 2.39 22.88
C VAL A 6 15.54 2.96 24.29
N ASP A 7 14.51 3.67 24.76
CA ASP A 7 14.46 4.20 26.11
C ASP A 7 14.60 3.08 27.16
N SER A 8 15.46 3.28 28.15
CA SER A 8 15.73 2.28 29.20
C SER A 8 14.49 1.90 30.01
N ARG A 9 13.49 2.79 30.10
CA ARG A 9 12.19 2.49 30.72
C ARG A 9 11.44 1.43 29.92
N CYS A 10 11.50 1.46 28.59
CA CYS A 10 10.88 0.44 27.75
C CYS A 10 11.55 -0.92 27.94
N ILE A 11 12.89 -0.97 28.05
CA ILE A 11 13.62 -2.22 28.35
C ILE A 11 13.17 -2.84 29.67
N LYS A 12 12.97 -2.01 30.71
CA LYS A 12 12.43 -2.49 31.99
C LYS A 12 11.08 -3.19 31.81
N TYR A 13 10.16 -2.58 31.05
CA TYR A 13 8.84 -3.17 30.82
C TYR A 13 8.90 -4.41 29.92
N LEU A 14 9.75 -4.42 28.89
CA LEU A 14 9.95 -5.60 28.03
C LEU A 14 10.42 -6.81 28.84
N ARG A 15 11.37 -6.63 29.77
CA ARG A 15 11.83 -7.69 30.69
C ARG A 15 10.76 -8.24 31.62
N MET A 16 9.77 -7.42 31.98
CA MET A 16 8.63 -7.87 32.78
C MET A 16 7.66 -8.74 31.95
N LEU A 17 7.68 -8.61 30.62
CA LEU A 17 6.83 -9.36 29.69
C LEU A 17 7.49 -10.66 29.20
N GLY A 18 8.82 -10.78 29.32
CA GLY A 18 9.56 -11.97 28.91
C GLY A 18 10.99 -11.63 28.47
N ASP A 19 11.54 -12.44 27.57
CA ASP A 19 12.81 -12.14 26.90
C ASP A 19 12.67 -10.83 26.11
N GLU A 20 13.46 -9.81 26.45
CA GLU A 20 13.29 -8.48 25.87
C GLU A 20 13.48 -8.45 24.35
N GLN A 21 14.31 -9.34 23.79
CA GLN A 21 14.56 -9.41 22.36
C GLN A 21 13.39 -10.04 21.63
N GLU A 22 12.84 -11.13 22.16
CA GLU A 22 11.70 -11.82 21.57
C GLU A 22 10.43 -10.97 21.66
N VAL A 23 10.18 -10.35 22.81
CA VAL A 23 9.03 -9.44 22.98
C VAL A 23 9.15 -8.25 22.03
N ALA A 24 10.35 -7.66 21.90
CA ALA A 24 10.57 -6.55 20.97
C ALA A 24 10.39 -6.99 19.50
N ARG A 25 10.94 -8.14 19.11
CA ARG A 25 10.79 -8.71 17.76
C ARG A 25 9.32 -8.88 17.40
N ARG A 26 8.55 -9.53 18.28
CA ARG A 26 7.13 -9.77 18.06
C ARG A 26 6.34 -8.47 17.98
N ALA A 27 6.59 -7.52 18.89
CA ALA A 27 5.92 -6.22 18.87
C ALA A 27 6.20 -5.44 17.57
N ILE A 28 7.42 -5.54 17.03
CA ILE A 28 7.78 -4.94 15.75
C ILE A 28 7.04 -5.65 14.60
N GLN A 29 7.01 -6.98 14.57
CA GLN A 29 6.28 -7.73 13.55
C GLN A 29 4.78 -7.40 13.56
N ASP A 30 4.15 -7.42 14.74
CA ASP A 30 2.74 -7.06 14.91
C ASP A 30 2.46 -5.62 14.45
N TYR A 31 3.37 -4.68 14.76
CA TYR A 31 3.26 -3.29 14.31
C TYR A 31 3.33 -3.19 12.79
N ILE A 32 4.29 -3.86 12.15
CA ILE A 32 4.46 -3.85 10.69
C ILE A 32 3.24 -4.47 10.02
N LEU A 33 2.76 -5.63 10.51
CA LEU A 33 1.59 -6.31 9.96
C LEU A 33 0.35 -5.42 10.03
N ARG A 34 0.09 -4.82 11.19
CA ARG A 34 -1.03 -3.86 11.33
C ARG A 34 -0.91 -2.70 10.34
N LYS A 35 0.29 -2.17 10.14
CA LYS A 35 0.51 -1.09 9.17
C LYS A 35 0.33 -1.54 7.72
N ALA A 36 0.73 -2.77 7.39
CA ALA A 36 0.47 -3.35 6.07
C ALA A 36 -1.03 -3.45 5.80
N VAL A 37 -1.81 -3.98 6.74
CA VAL A 37 -3.29 -4.08 6.62
C VAL A 37 -3.93 -2.71 6.44
N GLU A 38 -3.56 -1.72 7.27
CA GLU A 38 -4.04 -0.33 7.14
C GLU A 38 -3.73 0.26 5.76
N LYS A 39 -2.52 0.02 5.24
CA LYS A 39 -2.09 0.52 3.93
C LYS A 39 -2.80 -0.17 2.78
N ILE A 40 -2.94 -1.49 2.81
CA ILE A 40 -3.67 -2.28 1.81
C ILE A 40 -5.12 -1.81 1.72
N ALA A 41 -5.80 -1.63 2.86
CA ALA A 41 -7.18 -1.17 2.89
C ALA A 41 -7.34 0.22 2.29
N ARG A 42 -6.46 1.17 2.67
CA ARG A 42 -6.44 2.54 2.11
C ARG A 42 -6.25 2.51 0.59
N ILE A 43 -5.22 1.82 0.10
CA ILE A 43 -4.88 1.79 -1.32
C ILE A 43 -6.01 1.15 -2.12
N THR A 44 -6.60 0.06 -1.61
CA THR A 44 -7.73 -0.61 -2.27
C THR A 44 -8.93 0.33 -2.41
N LEU A 45 -9.22 1.14 -1.39
CA LEU A 45 -10.28 2.15 -1.45
C LEU A 45 -9.98 3.26 -2.46
N GLU A 46 -8.73 3.74 -2.52
CA GLU A 46 -8.32 4.75 -3.49
C GLU A 46 -8.42 4.23 -4.93
N GLN A 47 -7.97 2.99 -5.18
CA GLN A 47 -8.11 2.33 -6.49
C GLN A 47 -9.58 2.17 -6.88
N ALA A 48 -10.45 1.74 -5.96
CA ALA A 48 -11.89 1.64 -6.22
C ALA A 48 -12.52 3.01 -6.58
N GLY A 49 -12.00 4.11 -6.01
CA GLY A 49 -12.41 5.46 -6.37
C GLY A 49 -12.05 5.82 -7.83
N LEU A 50 -10.87 5.44 -8.28
CA LEU A 50 -10.44 5.62 -9.67
C LEU A 50 -11.22 4.72 -10.63
N GLU A 51 -11.47 3.47 -10.24
CA GLU A 51 -12.32 2.55 -11.01
C GLU A 51 -13.73 3.09 -11.18
N ALA A 52 -14.32 3.65 -10.12
CA ALA A 52 -15.63 4.27 -10.18
C ALA A 52 -15.63 5.55 -11.04
N LYS A 53 -14.55 6.36 -10.96
CA LYS A 53 -14.39 7.58 -11.78
C LYS A 53 -14.35 7.26 -13.27
N TYR A 54 -13.58 6.24 -13.66
CA TYR A 54 -13.37 5.89 -15.07
C TYR A 54 -14.28 4.78 -15.59
N GLY A 55 -15.02 4.11 -14.70
CA GLY A 55 -15.97 3.05 -15.02
C GLY A 55 -15.33 1.74 -15.51
N MET A 56 -14.04 1.52 -15.24
CA MET A 56 -13.28 0.34 -15.66
C MET A 56 -12.06 0.16 -14.76
N ASP A 57 -11.40 -1.00 -14.83
CA ASP A 57 -10.14 -1.27 -14.12
C ASP A 57 -8.92 -0.58 -14.79
N LEU A 58 -7.78 -0.56 -14.08
CA LEU A 58 -6.54 0.07 -14.51
C LEU A 58 -6.03 -0.48 -15.85
N ASP A 59 -6.04 -1.80 -16.04
CA ASP A 59 -5.47 -2.43 -17.23
C ASP A 59 -6.30 -2.08 -18.46
N THR A 60 -7.64 -2.15 -18.33
CA THR A 60 -8.59 -1.73 -19.36
C THR A 60 -8.43 -0.24 -19.67
N PHE A 61 -8.35 0.62 -18.64
CA PHE A 61 -8.18 2.06 -18.82
C PHE A 61 -6.89 2.37 -19.58
N ARG A 62 -5.76 1.80 -19.12
CA ARG A 62 -4.44 1.96 -19.73
C ARG A 62 -4.41 1.49 -21.19
N GLN A 63 -5.10 0.38 -21.50
CA GLN A 63 -5.22 -0.09 -22.87
C GLN A 63 -5.99 0.93 -23.72
N ARG A 64 -7.17 1.38 -23.27
CA ARG A 64 -8.02 2.29 -24.05
C ARG A 64 -7.36 3.63 -24.33
N VAL A 65 -6.68 4.25 -23.36
CA VAL A 65 -5.96 5.52 -23.60
C VAL A 65 -4.81 5.37 -24.60
N THR A 66 -4.30 4.16 -24.80
CA THR A 66 -3.21 3.88 -25.74
C THR A 66 -3.72 3.49 -27.13
N THR A 67 -4.86 2.79 -27.22
CA THR A 67 -5.32 2.15 -28.47
C THR A 67 -6.55 2.79 -29.10
N ASP A 68 -7.32 3.58 -28.35
CA ASP A 68 -8.60 4.16 -28.79
C ASP A 68 -8.49 5.70 -28.82
N GLU A 69 -8.19 6.25 -30.01
CA GLU A 69 -8.03 7.70 -30.20
C GLU A 69 -9.31 8.48 -29.91
N ASP A 70 -10.48 7.92 -30.23
CA ASP A 70 -11.76 8.61 -30.02
C ASP A 70 -12.11 8.67 -28.54
N TYR A 71 -11.83 7.59 -27.80
CA TYR A 71 -11.90 7.60 -26.33
C TYR A 71 -10.95 8.64 -25.75
N LEU A 72 -9.68 8.66 -26.17
CA LEU A 72 -8.68 9.60 -25.65
C LEU A 72 -9.09 11.07 -25.90
N ARG A 73 -9.60 11.39 -27.08
CA ARG A 73 -10.10 12.75 -27.39
C ARG A 73 -11.28 13.16 -26.50
N GLN A 74 -12.19 12.23 -26.20
CA GLN A 74 -13.31 12.51 -25.29
C GLN A 74 -12.86 12.63 -23.85
N LEU A 75 -11.94 11.77 -23.42
CA LEU A 75 -11.36 11.77 -22.09
C LEU A 75 -10.66 13.10 -21.79
N ASN A 76 -9.81 13.58 -22.71
CA ASN A 76 -9.12 14.87 -22.60
C ASN A 76 -10.07 16.06 -22.39
N ARG A 77 -11.32 15.98 -22.87
CA ARG A 77 -12.33 17.03 -22.68
C ARG A 77 -13.06 16.92 -21.35
N LYS A 78 -13.31 15.70 -20.88
CA LYS A 78 -14.10 15.43 -19.67
C LYS A 78 -13.26 15.45 -18.41
N GLU A 79 -12.07 14.85 -18.47
CA GLU A 79 -11.16 14.62 -17.35
C GLU A 79 -9.75 15.05 -17.77
N PRO A 80 -9.44 16.36 -17.80
CA PRO A 80 -8.15 16.84 -18.30
C PRO A 80 -6.95 16.40 -17.43
N LEU A 81 -7.18 15.91 -16.22
CA LEU A 81 -6.16 15.41 -15.30
C LEU A 81 -5.99 13.88 -15.35
N TRP A 82 -6.51 13.22 -16.39
CA TRP A 82 -6.48 11.75 -16.48
C TRP A 82 -5.06 11.17 -16.49
N GLU A 83 -4.06 11.91 -16.99
CA GLU A 83 -2.65 11.47 -17.00
C GLU A 83 -2.09 11.40 -15.57
N GLU A 84 -2.42 12.39 -14.73
CA GLU A 84 -2.03 12.40 -13.31
C GLU A 84 -2.72 11.27 -12.55
N ASP A 85 -4.02 11.07 -12.80
CA ASP A 85 -4.77 9.96 -12.23
C ASP A 85 -4.20 8.61 -12.65
N LEU A 86 -3.83 8.44 -13.92
CA LEU A 86 -3.19 7.21 -14.41
C LEU A 86 -1.84 6.96 -13.71
N ALA A 87 -1.01 7.99 -13.60
CA ALA A 87 0.28 7.87 -12.92
C ALA A 87 0.10 7.50 -11.44
N HIS A 88 -0.85 8.14 -10.75
CA HIS A 88 -1.20 7.81 -9.37
C HIS A 88 -1.73 6.38 -9.24
N TRP A 89 -2.58 5.95 -10.15
CA TRP A 89 -3.14 4.61 -10.13
C TRP A 89 -2.09 3.52 -10.32
N ILE A 90 -1.14 3.73 -11.23
CA ILE A 90 0.02 2.84 -11.42
C ILE A 90 0.85 2.79 -10.13
N TYR A 91 1.13 3.94 -9.52
CA TYR A 91 1.82 4.01 -8.24
C TYR A 91 1.10 3.20 -7.15
N LEU A 92 -0.21 3.39 -7.00
CA LEU A 92 -1.03 2.64 -6.04
C LEU A 92 -0.98 1.13 -6.29
N SER A 93 -0.98 0.70 -7.56
CA SER A 93 -0.90 -0.74 -7.91
C SER A 93 0.43 -1.36 -7.48
N GLU A 94 1.54 -0.66 -7.69
CA GLU A 94 2.85 -1.12 -7.24
C GLU A 94 2.98 -1.04 -5.70
N GLU A 95 2.47 0.03 -5.06
CA GLU A 95 2.45 0.16 -3.60
C GLU A 95 1.66 -0.99 -2.96
N LEU A 96 0.51 -1.37 -3.54
CA LEU A 96 -0.32 -2.47 -3.06
C LEU A 96 0.39 -3.82 -3.12
N LYS A 97 1.14 -4.09 -4.21
CA LYS A 97 1.92 -5.33 -4.36
C LYS A 97 2.96 -5.45 -3.26
N GLU A 98 3.67 -4.37 -2.96
CA GLU A 98 4.70 -4.38 -1.92
C GLU A 98 4.11 -4.61 -0.53
N TRP A 99 3.02 -3.92 -0.17
CA TRP A 99 2.40 -4.14 1.14
C TRP A 99 1.80 -5.54 1.31
N ARG A 100 1.21 -6.12 0.24
CA ARG A 100 0.73 -7.51 0.26
C ARG A 100 1.87 -8.51 0.42
N ARG A 101 3.03 -8.24 -0.18
CA ARG A 101 4.22 -9.07 0.02
C ARG A 101 4.67 -9.04 1.49
N ILE A 102 4.76 -7.85 2.09
CA ILE A 102 5.11 -7.69 3.51
C ILE A 102 4.11 -8.44 4.41
N GLU A 103 2.82 -8.30 4.14
CA GLU A 103 1.77 -9.01 4.89
C GLU A 103 1.94 -10.54 4.80
N GLN A 104 2.22 -11.09 3.61
CA GLN A 104 2.43 -12.52 3.41
C GLN A 104 3.69 -13.04 4.10
N GLU A 105 4.81 -12.33 3.97
CA GLU A 105 6.09 -12.69 4.59
C GLU A 105 5.97 -12.73 6.13
N LEU A 106 5.24 -11.79 6.72
CA LEU A 106 5.07 -11.69 8.18
C LEU A 106 3.92 -12.53 8.75
N SER A 107 2.89 -12.84 7.96
CA SER A 107 1.78 -13.72 8.41
C SER A 107 2.14 -15.21 8.36
N GLY A 108 3.15 -15.58 7.57
CA GLY A 108 3.66 -16.95 7.47
C GLY A 108 4.88 -17.25 8.35
N SER A 109 5.39 -16.27 9.09
CA SER A 109 6.52 -16.39 10.04
C SER A 109 6.05 -16.64 11.46
#